data_AF-G2J092-F1
#
_entry.id   AF-G2J092-F1
#
_cell.length_a   1.000
_cell.length_b   1.000
_cell.length_c   1.000
_cell.angle_alpha   90.00
_cell.angle_beta   90.00
_cell.angle_gamma   90.00
#
_symmetry.space_group_name_H-M   'P 1'
#
loop_
_entity.id
_entity.type
_entity.pdbx_description
1 polymer ?
#
loop_
_entity_poly.entity_id
_entity_poly.type
_entity_poly.pdbx_seq_one_letter_code
_entity_poly.pdbx_strand_id
1 'polypeptide(L)' 'MEDLTYGFAASKYNVNFIVNPQETKSVTFKADKPGIYWCYCTHFCHARHLEMRSRLIVER' A
#
# COMPACT_ATOMS: atom_id res chain seq x y z
N MET A 1 0.83 18.58 13.66
CA MET A 1 0.15 17.30 13.35
C MET A 1 1.16 16.46 12.58
N GLU A 2 2.13 15.88 13.29
CA GLU A 2 3.34 15.29 12.68
C GLU A 2 3.32 13.74 12.67
N ASP A 3 2.36 13.10 13.33
CA ASP A 3 2.37 11.64 13.57
C ASP A 3 1.39 10.82 12.69
N LEU A 4 0.91 11.37 11.57
CA LEU A 4 -0.01 10.68 10.64
C LEU A 4 0.72 10.14 9.40
N THR A 5 1.84 9.46 9.61
CA THR A 5 2.58 8.79 8.53
C THR A 5 1.83 7.53 8.08
N TYR A 6 1.62 7.40 6.77
CA TYR A 6 1.06 6.21 6.15
C TYR A 6 2.14 5.40 5.44
N GLY A 7 1.83 4.14 5.17
CA GLY A 7 2.60 3.32 4.25
C GLY A 7 1.73 2.83 3.12
N PHE A 8 2.35 2.38 2.03
CA PHE A 8 1.71 1.60 1.00
C PHE A 8 2.62 0.45 0.61
N ALA A 9 2.13 -0.78 0.73
CA ALA A 9 2.83 -1.94 0.21
C ALA A 9 1.96 -2.80 -0.70
N ALA A 10 2.57 -3.37 -1.73
CA ALA A 10 2.04 -4.47 -2.53
C ALA A 10 3.03 -5.64 -2.45
N SER A 11 2.80 -6.56 -1.51
CA SER A 11 3.81 -7.49 -0.98
C SER A 11 4.43 -8.47 -1.98
N LYS A 12 3.77 -8.76 -3.10
CA LYS A 12 4.30 -9.64 -4.17
C LYS A 12 4.98 -8.89 -5.32
N TYR A 13 4.92 -7.57 -5.31
CA TYR A 13 5.50 -6.71 -6.35
C TYR A 13 6.71 -5.90 -5.86
N ASN A 14 7.24 -6.22 -4.67
CA ASN A 14 8.35 -5.49 -4.05
C ASN A 14 8.11 -3.96 -3.97
N VAL A 15 6.85 -3.58 -3.76
CA VAL A 15 6.46 -2.19 -3.55
C VAL A 15 6.23 -1.99 -2.06
N ASN A 16 6.98 -1.04 -1.47
CA ASN A 16 6.75 -0.54 -0.12
C ASN A 16 7.33 0.87 0.01
N PHE A 17 6.52 1.87 0.36
CA PHE A 17 6.99 3.22 0.62
C PHE A 17 6.12 3.94 1.65
N ILE A 18 6.72 4.97 2.26
CA ILE A 18 6.09 5.88 3.22
C ILE A 18 5.42 7.04 2.48
N VAL A 19 4.22 7.42 2.91
CA VAL A 19 3.50 8.64 2.47
C VAL A 19 3.24 9.51 3.70
N ASN A 20 3.91 10.65 3.76
CA ASN A 20 3.72 11.61 4.85
C ASN A 20 2.44 12.44 4.65
N PRO A 21 1.93 13.11 5.70
CA PRO A 21 0.81 14.03 5.57
C PRO A 21 1.07 15.07 4.46
N GLN A 22 0.08 15.28 3.60
CA GLN A 22 0.12 16.23 2.46
C GLN A 22 1.13 15.86 1.35
N GLU A 23 1.77 14.70 1.43
CA GLU A 23 2.68 14.19 0.40
C GLU A 23 1.91 13.34 -0.62
N THR A 24 2.34 13.40 -1.89
CA THR A 24 1.94 12.44 -2.92
C THR A 24 3.17 11.67 -3.39
N LYS A 25 3.10 10.34 -3.40
CA LYS A 25 4.11 9.47 -4.01
C LYS A 25 3.49 8.53 -5.02
N SER A 26 4.28 8.16 -6.01
CA SER A 26 3.91 7.21 -7.04
C SER A 26 5.02 6.18 -7.27
N VAL A 27 4.62 5.00 -7.72
CA VAL A 27 5.52 3.94 -8.15
C VAL A 27 4.89 3.27 -9.38
N THR A 28 5.72 2.92 -10.35
CA THR A 28 5.31 2.15 -11.51
C THR A 28 5.86 0.75 -11.40
N PHE A 29 5.01 -0.26 -11.52
CA PHE A 29 5.38 -1.67 -11.55
C PHE A 29 4.49 -2.42 -12.53
N LYS A 30 4.95 -3.59 -12.99
CA LYS A 30 4.17 -4.47 -13.86
C LYS A 30 3.47 -5.53 -13.03
N ALA A 31 2.14 -5.58 -13.13
CA ALA A 31 1.34 -6.68 -12.60
C ALA A 31 1.27 -7.81 -13.64
N ASP A 32 2.28 -8.68 -13.67
CA ASP A 32 2.52 -9.67 -14.74
C ASP A 32 1.85 -11.03 -14.54
N LYS A 33 1.30 -11.29 -13.35
CA LYS A 33 0.74 -12.58 -12.96
C LYS A 33 -0.72 -12.42 -12.50
N PRO A 34 -1.69 -13.09 -13.15
CA PRO A 34 -3.08 -13.08 -12.70
C PRO A 34 -3.23 -13.57 -11.26
N GLY A 35 -4.14 -12.96 -10.50
CA GLY A 35 -4.37 -13.32 -9.10
C GLY A 35 -4.88 -12.17 -8.25
N ILE A 36 -5.00 -12.43 -6.95
CA ILE A 36 -5.39 -11.44 -5.94
C ILE A 36 -4.18 -11.16 -5.06
N TYR A 37 -3.79 -9.90 -5.01
CA TYR A 37 -2.67 -9.42 -4.20
C TYR A 37 -3.17 -8.40 -3.18
N TRP A 38 -2.59 -8.42 -1.98
CA TRP A 38 -2.94 -7.46 -0.95
C TRP A 38 -2.13 -6.17 -1.13
N CYS A 39 -2.85 -5.05 -1.12
CA CYS A 39 -2.31 -3.72 -0.89
C CYS A 39 -2.70 -3.27 0.51
N TYR A 40 -1.78 -2.79 1.32
CA TYR A 40 -2.08 -2.42 2.71
C TYR A 40 -1.16 -1.32 3.22
N CYS A 41 -1.65 -0.60 4.23
CA CYS A 41 -0.82 0.33 4.97
C CYS A 41 0.23 -0.45 5.78
N THR A 42 1.48 0.00 5.81
CA THR A 42 2.56 -0.64 6.58
C THR A 42 2.94 0.09 7.88
N HIS A 43 2.42 1.29 8.09
CA HIS A 43 2.72 2.14 9.26
C HIS A 43 1.51 2.27 10.16
N PHE A 44 1.70 2.09 11.47
CA PHE A 44 0.65 2.25 12.47
C PHE A 44 0.11 3.69 12.45
N CYS A 45 -0.91 3.92 11.61
CA CYS A 45 -1.48 5.22 11.35
C CYS A 45 -2.76 5.47 12.16
N HIS A 46 -3.40 4.39 12.64
CA HIS A 46 -4.59 4.44 13.50
C HIS A 46 -4.85 3.07 14.15
N ALA A 47 -5.77 3.02 15.13
CA ALA A 47 -6.22 1.77 15.77
C ALA A 47 -6.73 0.71 14.77
N ARG A 48 -7.18 1.14 13.58
CA ARG A 48 -7.68 0.27 12.50
C ARG A 48 -6.70 0.10 11.33
N HIS A 49 -5.41 0.23 11.62
CA HIS A 49 -4.34 0.16 10.63
C HIS A 49 -4.35 -1.18 9.85
N LEU A 50 -4.63 -2.29 10.54
CA LEU A 50 -4.63 -3.62 9.91
C LEU A 50 -5.80 -3.82 8.94
N GLU A 51 -6.92 -3.12 9.16
CA GLU A 51 -8.08 -3.14 8.25
C GLU A 51 -7.91 -2.17 7.06
N MET A 52 -6.93 -1.27 7.10
CA MET A 52 -6.61 -0.37 6.00
C MET A 52 -5.85 -1.11 4.89
N ARG A 53 -6.60 -1.95 4.17
CA ARG A 53 -6.11 -2.82 3.10
C ARG A 53 -7.12 -2.94 1.98
N SER A 54 -6.63 -3.21 0.77
CA SER A 54 -7.40 -3.45 -0.43
C SER A 54 -6.82 -4.64 -1.21
N ARG A 55 -7.57 -5.10 -2.21
CA ARG A 55 -7.16 -6.16 -3.14
C ARG A 55 -6.80 -5.53 -4.48
N LEU A 56 -5.59 -5.82 -4.96
CA LEU A 56 -5.22 -5.68 -6.36
C LEU A 56 -5.62 -6.97 -7.08
N ILE A 57 -6.64 -6.88 -7.93
CA ILE A 57 -7.12 -8.01 -8.74
C ILE A 57 -6.49 -7.86 -10.12
N VAL A 58 -5.65 -8.83 -10.48
CA VAL A 58 -5.00 -8.91 -11.79
C VAL A 58 -5.75 -9.96 -12.59
N GLU A 59 -6.49 -9.49 -13.58
CA GLU A 59 -7.24 -10.35 -14.50
C GLU A 59 -6.28 -11.11 -15.44
N ARG A 60 -6.83 -12.12 -16.13
CA ARG A 60 -6.09 -12.88 -17.13
C ARG A 60 -5.98 -12.12 -18.44
#